data_AF-A0A7G9LQR1-F1
#
_entry.id   AF-A0A7G9LQR1-F1
#
_cell.length_a   1.000
_cell.length_b   1.000
_cell.length_c   1.000
_cell.angle_alpha   90.00
_cell.angle_beta   90.00
_cell.angle_gamma   90.00
#
_symmetry.space_group_name_H-M   'P 1'
#
loop_
_entity.id
_entity.type
_entity.pdbx_description
1 polymer ?
#
loop_
_entity_poly.entity_id
_entity_poly.type
_entity_poly.pdbx_seq_one_letter_code
_entity_poly.pdbx_strand_id
1 'polypeptide(L)'
;MKIISILFVFTIALFANFEDGKKVFDAKCSSCHKEYIPMNLLKENFLEKNNTLLNLKAPSANLIVWAMFDSSKKIGDENDKEFQEIEINGYLKSYLENPDRFNSICDDSALGHYENKSSMKGVLSEDDYLNLTTYFMEFKNNIKEEDVYKNQNTLKKKNKIS
;
A
#
# COMPACT_ATOMS: atom_id res chain seq x y z
N MET A 1 -49.94 -25.20 -13.19
CA MET A 1 -49.74 -24.06 -12.27
C MET A 1 -48.24 -23.91 -12.04
N LYS A 2 -47.77 -22.66 -12.11
CA LYS A 2 -46.36 -22.27 -12.25
C LYS A 2 -45.51 -22.72 -11.06
N ILE A 3 -44.41 -23.43 -11.34
CA ILE A 3 -43.34 -23.73 -10.38
C ILE A 3 -42.61 -22.40 -10.14
N ILE A 4 -42.75 -21.83 -8.95
CA ILE A 4 -41.97 -20.66 -8.52
C ILE A 4 -40.59 -21.21 -8.12
N SER A 5 -39.64 -21.19 -9.06
CA SER A 5 -38.22 -21.34 -8.75
C SER A 5 -37.74 -20.07 -8.06
N ILE A 6 -37.63 -20.12 -6.74
CA ILE A 6 -36.91 -19.12 -5.96
C ILE A 6 -35.42 -19.36 -6.23
N LEU A 7 -34.84 -18.52 -7.09
CA LEU A 7 -33.40 -18.47 -7.34
C LEU A 7 -32.75 -17.85 -6.10
N PHE A 8 -32.19 -18.70 -5.23
CA PHE A 8 -31.34 -18.28 -4.14
C PHE A 8 -30.00 -17.80 -4.75
N VAL A 9 -29.89 -16.51 -5.02
CA VAL A 9 -28.61 -15.91 -5.43
C VAL A 9 -27.72 -15.91 -4.20
N PHE A 10 -26.85 -16.93 -4.11
CA PHE A 10 -25.73 -16.95 -3.18
C PHE A 10 -24.77 -15.84 -3.63
N THR A 11 -24.89 -14.64 -3.03
CA THR A 11 -23.84 -13.64 -3.15
C THR A 11 -22.63 -14.18 -2.41
N ILE A 12 -21.66 -14.70 -3.16
CA ILE A 12 -20.34 -15.02 -2.61
C ILE A 12 -19.77 -13.65 -2.20
N ALA A 13 -19.83 -13.31 -0.92
CA ALA A 13 -19.08 -12.18 -0.39
C ALA A 13 -17.60 -12.54 -0.58
N LEU A 14 -16.98 -11.98 -1.61
CA LEU A 14 -15.54 -12.07 -1.81
C LEU A 14 -14.90 -11.23 -0.70
N PHE A 15 -14.46 -11.89 0.36
CA PHE A 15 -13.63 -11.24 1.36
C PHE A 15 -12.29 -10.91 0.72
N ALA A 16 -11.95 -9.63 0.69
CA ALA A 16 -10.61 -9.19 0.33
C ALA A 16 -9.60 -9.84 1.31
N ASN A 17 -8.46 -10.28 0.80
CA ASN A 17 -7.37 -10.84 1.58
C ASN A 17 -6.05 -10.21 1.14
N PHE A 18 -5.01 -10.34 1.97
CA PHE A 18 -3.69 -9.78 1.68
C PHE A 18 -3.17 -10.10 0.27
N GLU A 19 -3.33 -11.34 -0.20
CA GLU A 19 -2.75 -11.77 -1.49
C GLU A 19 -3.45 -11.12 -2.68
N ASP A 20 -4.77 -10.98 -2.62
CA ASP A 20 -5.51 -10.27 -3.66
C ASP A 20 -5.19 -8.76 -3.65
N GLY A 21 -5.06 -8.18 -2.46
CA GLY A 21 -4.51 -6.83 -2.28
C GLY A 21 -3.12 -6.65 -2.86
N LYS A 22 -2.23 -7.62 -2.62
CA LYS A 22 -0.87 -7.62 -3.16
C LYS A 22 -0.88 -7.69 -4.69
N LYS A 23 -1.74 -8.49 -5.31
CA LYS A 23 -1.87 -8.53 -6.78
C LYS A 23 -2.25 -7.17 -7.34
N VAL A 24 -3.16 -6.44 -6.68
CA VAL A 24 -3.53 -5.08 -7.10
C VAL A 24 -2.33 -4.13 -6.96
N PHE A 25 -1.63 -4.17 -5.83
CA PHE A 25 -0.43 -3.36 -5.61
C PHE A 25 0.65 -3.64 -6.67
N ASP A 26 0.96 -4.92 -6.91
CA ASP A 26 1.97 -5.34 -7.87
C ASP A 26 1.60 -4.90 -9.29
N ALA A 27 0.33 -5.06 -9.68
CA ALA A 27 -0.12 -4.71 -11.03
C ALA A 27 -0.23 -3.20 -11.27
N LYS A 28 -0.62 -2.41 -10.24
CA LYS A 28 -1.06 -1.02 -10.42
C LYS A 28 -0.23 0.02 -9.69
N CYS A 29 0.62 -0.38 -8.74
CA CYS A 29 1.36 0.54 -7.87
C CYS A 29 2.88 0.32 -7.92
N SER A 30 3.33 -0.92 -8.16
CA SER A 30 4.74 -1.31 -8.04
C SER A 30 5.69 -0.62 -9.03
N SER A 31 5.16 -0.08 -10.14
CA SER A 31 5.95 0.69 -11.11
C SER A 31 6.61 1.92 -10.49
N CYS A 32 6.00 2.49 -9.43
CA CYS A 32 6.51 3.65 -8.71
C CYS A 32 6.88 3.31 -7.26
N HIS A 33 6.10 2.45 -6.61
CA HIS A 33 6.25 2.14 -5.18
C HIS A 33 7.01 0.83 -5.00
N LYS A 34 8.20 0.90 -4.39
CA LYS A 34 8.88 -0.32 -3.90
C LYS A 34 8.06 -0.91 -2.75
N GLU A 35 7.88 -2.22 -2.73
CA GLU A 35 7.12 -2.89 -1.65
C GLU A 35 7.76 -2.65 -0.27
N TYR A 36 9.06 -2.90 -0.17
CA TYR A 36 9.76 -2.80 1.12
C TYR A 36 11.14 -2.17 0.99
N ILE A 37 11.42 -1.22 1.88
CA ILE A 37 12.75 -0.66 2.13
C ILE A 37 12.95 -0.58 3.66
N PRO A 38 14.05 -1.11 4.21
CA PRO A 38 14.34 -1.04 5.64
C PRO A 38 14.20 0.38 6.21
N MET A 39 13.56 0.52 7.37
CA MET A 39 13.23 1.84 7.91
C MET A 39 14.47 2.64 8.33
N ASN A 40 15.53 1.96 8.78
CA ASN A 40 16.83 2.59 9.02
C ASN A 40 17.43 3.18 7.74
N LEU A 41 17.32 2.47 6.60
CA LEU A 41 17.82 2.93 5.31
C LEU A 41 16.99 4.10 4.76
N LEU A 42 15.67 4.08 4.98
CA LEU A 42 14.80 5.22 4.66
C LEU A 42 15.18 6.46 5.47
N LYS A 43 15.42 6.29 6.78
CA LYS A 43 15.86 7.39 7.67
C LYS A 43 17.20 7.97 7.22
N GLU A 44 18.21 7.14 7.00
CA GLU A 44 19.52 7.59 6.47
C GLU A 44 19.32 8.34 5.14
N ASN A 45 18.55 7.77 4.22
CA ASN A 45 18.31 8.37 2.92
C ASN A 45 17.71 9.78 3.02
N PHE A 46 16.65 9.98 3.79
CA PHE A 46 15.96 11.28 3.86
C PHE A 46 16.64 12.26 4.82
N LEU A 47 17.02 11.83 6.03
CA LEU A 47 17.51 12.73 7.08
C LEU A 47 19.00 13.06 6.95
N GLU A 48 19.81 12.14 6.42
CA GLU A 48 21.27 12.32 6.36
C GLU A 48 21.76 12.56 4.93
N LYS A 49 21.15 11.91 3.94
CA LYS A 49 21.61 11.92 2.55
C LYS A 49 20.72 12.73 1.61
N ASN A 50 19.67 13.40 2.10
CA ASN A 50 18.77 14.25 1.30
C ASN A 50 18.29 13.55 0.01
N ASN A 51 17.85 12.29 0.16
CA ASN A 51 17.40 11.37 -0.90
C ASN A 51 18.44 10.97 -1.98
N THR A 52 19.72 11.30 -1.82
CA THR A 52 20.76 10.95 -2.82
C THR A 52 21.16 9.47 -2.78
N LEU A 53 20.91 8.77 -1.66
CA LEU A 53 21.28 7.36 -1.49
C LEU A 53 20.38 6.42 -2.31
N LEU A 54 19.07 6.63 -2.25
CA LEU A 54 18.06 5.77 -2.87
C LEU A 54 17.37 6.41 -4.08
N ASN A 55 17.45 7.74 -4.22
CA ASN A 55 16.84 8.51 -5.31
C ASN A 55 15.34 8.18 -5.46
N LEU A 56 14.62 8.11 -4.34
CA LEU A 56 13.21 7.75 -4.31
C LEU A 56 12.36 8.90 -4.87
N LYS A 57 11.48 8.55 -5.80
CA LYS A 57 10.51 9.47 -6.41
C LYS A 57 9.09 9.25 -5.89
N ALA A 58 8.90 8.19 -5.11
CA ALA A 58 7.67 7.82 -4.43
C ALA A 58 8.02 7.06 -3.14
N PRO A 59 7.14 7.08 -2.12
CA PRO A 59 7.35 6.31 -0.89
C PRO A 59 7.29 4.80 -1.16
N SER A 60 8.00 3.99 -0.38
CA SER A 60 7.78 2.55 -0.39
C SER A 60 6.46 2.18 0.31
N ALA A 61 5.89 1.00 0.01
CA ALA A 61 4.65 0.57 0.64
C ALA A 61 4.79 0.46 2.16
N ASN A 62 5.91 -0.05 2.67
CA ASN A 62 6.14 -0.09 4.12
C ASN A 62 6.24 1.32 4.76
N LEU A 63 6.65 2.36 4.02
CA LEU A 63 6.63 3.74 4.50
C LEU A 63 5.21 4.32 4.48
N ILE A 64 4.41 3.98 3.47
CA ILE A 64 2.97 4.29 3.43
C ILE A 64 2.27 3.67 4.64
N VAL A 65 2.52 2.39 4.93
CA VAL A 65 1.98 1.68 6.09
C VAL A 65 2.38 2.38 7.38
N TRP A 66 3.67 2.70 7.57
CA TRP A 66 4.11 3.44 8.75
C TRP A 66 3.37 4.79 8.88
N ALA A 67 3.19 5.51 7.78
CA ALA A 67 2.44 6.77 7.78
C ALA A 67 0.97 6.57 8.18
N MET A 68 0.29 5.55 7.64
CA MET A 68 -1.13 5.25 7.90
C MET A 68 -1.41 4.82 9.34
N PHE A 69 -0.47 4.13 9.99
CA PHE A 69 -0.76 3.48 11.28
C PHE A 69 0.07 4.01 12.46
N ASP A 70 1.31 4.44 12.22
CA ASP A 70 2.26 4.73 13.30
C ASP A 70 2.66 6.21 13.41
N SER A 71 2.37 7.02 12.37
CA SER A 71 2.75 8.43 12.34
C SER A 71 1.72 9.34 13.02
N SER A 72 2.05 10.63 13.17
CA SER A 72 1.08 11.65 13.58
C SER A 72 -0.04 11.88 12.56
N LYS A 73 0.14 11.43 11.31
CA LYS A 73 -0.86 11.46 10.22
C LYS A 73 -1.64 10.13 10.11
N LYS A 74 -1.63 9.28 11.15
CA LYS A 74 -2.36 8.01 11.15
C LYS A 74 -3.85 8.19 10.88
N ILE A 75 -4.46 7.19 10.26
CA ILE A 75 -5.87 7.19 9.88
C ILE A 75 -6.66 6.26 10.80
N GLY A 76 -7.72 6.81 11.39
CA GLY A 76 -8.65 6.11 12.26
C GLY A 76 -8.11 5.69 13.63
N ASP A 77 -8.97 5.04 14.40
CA ASP A 77 -8.65 4.48 15.72
C ASP A 77 -8.15 3.04 15.59
N GLU A 78 -6.96 2.76 16.11
CA GLU A 78 -6.39 1.41 16.08
C GLU A 78 -7.14 0.40 16.94
N ASN A 79 -7.96 0.87 17.89
CA ASN A 79 -8.79 0.03 18.76
C ASN A 79 -10.12 -0.35 18.10
N ASP A 80 -10.47 0.28 16.98
CA ASP A 80 -11.68 0.01 16.21
C ASP A 80 -11.31 -0.35 14.77
N LYS A 81 -10.94 -1.61 14.55
CA LYS A 81 -10.43 -2.08 13.27
C LYS A 81 -11.43 -2.00 12.13
N GLU A 82 -12.72 -2.19 12.42
CA GLU A 82 -13.77 -2.12 11.40
C GLU A 82 -13.94 -0.68 10.89
N PHE A 83 -14.00 0.30 11.80
CA PHE A 83 -14.06 1.70 11.39
C PHE A 83 -12.75 2.18 10.76
N GLN A 84 -11.60 1.75 11.28
CA GLN A 84 -10.30 2.08 10.69
C GLN A 84 -10.19 1.59 9.23
N GLU A 85 -10.73 0.41 8.91
CA GLU A 85 -10.77 -0.10 7.53
C GLU A 85 -11.57 0.83 6.61
N ILE A 86 -12.75 1.26 7.05
CA ILE A 86 -13.64 2.18 6.30
C ILE A 86 -12.94 3.52 6.05
N GLU A 87 -12.29 4.07 7.07
CA GLU A 87 -11.58 5.36 6.95
C GLU A 87 -10.36 5.27 6.04
N ILE A 88 -9.59 4.18 6.11
CA ILE A 88 -8.46 3.95 5.20
C ILE A 88 -8.95 3.77 3.77
N ASN A 89 -10.02 3.00 3.55
CA ASN A 89 -10.61 2.84 2.23
C ASN A 89 -11.08 4.18 1.65
N GLY A 90 -11.79 4.99 2.45
CA GLY A 90 -12.24 6.32 2.08
C GLY A 90 -11.07 7.26 1.75
N TYR A 91 -10.02 7.24 2.58
CA TYR A 91 -8.80 7.99 2.33
C TYR A 91 -8.13 7.58 1.00
N LEU A 92 -7.91 6.28 0.81
CA LEU A 92 -7.29 5.76 -0.41
C LEU A 92 -8.09 6.16 -1.64
N LYS A 93 -9.42 5.99 -1.62
CA LYS A 93 -10.27 6.39 -2.73
C LYS A 93 -10.14 7.88 -3.04
N SER A 94 -10.33 8.73 -2.03
CA SER A 94 -10.25 10.18 -2.18
C SER A 94 -8.89 10.64 -2.72
N TYR A 95 -7.80 10.18 -2.09
CA TYR A 95 -6.43 10.59 -2.43
C TYR A 95 -5.96 10.01 -3.77
N LEU A 96 -6.30 8.76 -4.10
CA LEU A 96 -5.88 8.16 -5.36
C LEU A 96 -6.65 8.74 -6.54
N GLU A 97 -7.92 9.08 -6.39
CA GLU A 97 -8.69 9.75 -7.45
C GLU A 97 -8.29 11.22 -7.62
N ASN A 98 -8.03 11.93 -6.52
CA ASN A 98 -7.74 13.36 -6.53
C ASN A 98 -6.49 13.65 -5.69
N PRO A 99 -5.29 13.26 -6.16
CA PRO A 99 -4.06 13.39 -5.39
C PRO A 99 -3.75 14.86 -5.12
N ASP A 100 -3.68 15.19 -3.83
CA ASP A 100 -3.35 16.52 -3.35
C ASP A 100 -2.23 16.41 -2.31
N ARG A 101 -1.15 17.17 -2.53
CA ARG A 101 0.01 17.18 -1.62
C ARG A 101 -0.37 17.65 -0.22
N PHE A 102 -1.39 18.49 -0.06
CA PHE A 102 -1.86 18.93 1.26
C PHE A 102 -2.66 17.84 2.00
N ASN A 103 -3.19 16.85 1.28
CA ASN A 103 -3.92 15.71 1.82
C ASN A 103 -3.06 14.42 1.82
N SER A 104 -1.74 14.55 1.69
CA SER A 104 -0.82 13.42 1.74
C SER A 104 -0.51 13.01 3.18
N ILE A 105 -0.57 11.71 3.46
CA ILE A 105 -0.09 11.11 4.70
C ILE A 105 1.45 11.06 4.79
N CYS A 106 2.16 11.34 3.70
CA CYS A 106 3.63 11.37 3.75
C CYS A 106 4.13 12.58 4.54
N ASP A 107 5.24 12.41 5.25
CA ASP A 107 5.91 13.49 5.96
C ASP A 107 6.48 14.54 4.99
N ASP A 108 6.41 15.82 5.36
CA ASP A 108 6.81 16.95 4.51
C ASP A 108 8.31 16.91 4.16
N SER A 109 9.15 16.37 5.06
CA SER A 109 10.59 16.19 4.83
C SER A 109 10.89 15.18 3.70
N ALA A 110 10.00 14.22 3.48
CA ALA A 110 10.10 13.27 2.36
C ALA A 110 9.35 13.76 1.12
N LEU A 111 8.22 14.46 1.31
CA LEU A 111 7.32 14.87 0.24
C LEU A 111 8.00 15.76 -0.81
N GLY A 112 8.94 16.61 -0.40
CA GLY A 112 9.71 17.47 -1.31
C GLY A 112 10.56 16.72 -2.34
N HIS A 113 10.85 15.43 -2.11
CA HIS A 113 11.61 14.59 -3.03
C HIS A 113 10.75 13.79 -4.00
N TYR A 114 9.44 13.67 -3.73
CA TYR A 114 8.56 12.84 -4.52
C TYR A 114 8.00 13.59 -5.73
N GLU A 115 7.79 12.85 -6.81
CA GLU A 115 7.09 13.35 -7.98
C GLU A 115 5.60 13.54 -7.66
N ASN A 116 4.94 14.42 -8.42
CA ASN A 116 3.50 14.58 -8.31
C ASN A 116 2.80 13.28 -8.68
N LYS A 117 1.96 12.79 -7.78
CA LYS A 117 1.17 11.60 -8.04
C LYS A 117 0.12 11.88 -9.11
N SER A 118 0.05 11.01 -10.12
CA SER A 118 -1.04 11.01 -11.10
C SER A 118 -2.33 10.45 -10.49
N SER A 119 -3.46 11.00 -10.93
CA SER A 119 -4.80 10.49 -10.60
C SER A 119 -4.97 9.06 -11.11
N MET A 120 -5.65 8.25 -10.30
CA MET A 120 -6.07 6.89 -10.62
C MET A 120 -7.58 6.80 -10.87
N LYS A 121 -8.27 7.93 -11.02
CA LYS A 121 -9.71 7.98 -11.26
C LYS A 121 -10.05 7.25 -12.56
N GLY A 122 -10.93 6.26 -12.47
CA GLY A 122 -11.30 5.38 -13.58
C GLY A 122 -10.27 4.31 -13.93
N VAL A 123 -9.15 4.22 -13.20
CA VAL A 123 -8.14 3.14 -13.33
C VAL A 123 -8.38 2.04 -12.29
N LEU A 124 -8.84 2.43 -11.10
CA LEU A 124 -9.16 1.52 -10.00
C LEU A 124 -10.68 1.31 -9.92
N SER A 125 -11.10 0.07 -9.70
CA SER A 125 -12.47 -0.30 -9.35
C SER A 125 -12.69 -0.18 -7.84
N GLU A 126 -13.94 -0.29 -7.38
CA GLU A 126 -14.25 -0.36 -5.95
C GLU A 126 -13.54 -1.54 -5.26
N ASP A 127 -13.48 -2.70 -5.93
CA ASP A 127 -12.79 -3.88 -5.43
C ASP A 127 -11.28 -3.65 -5.31
N ASP A 128 -10.66 -2.88 -6.22
CA ASP A 128 -9.24 -2.53 -6.10
C ASP A 128 -8.98 -1.71 -4.84
N TYR A 129 -9.86 -0.77 -4.50
CA TYR A 129 -9.73 0.03 -3.28
C TYR A 129 -9.85 -0.84 -2.03
N LEU A 130 -10.82 -1.76 -1.98
CA LEU A 130 -10.98 -2.70 -0.87
C LEU A 130 -9.75 -3.60 -0.73
N ASN A 131 -9.28 -4.17 -1.84
CA ASN A 131 -8.09 -5.02 -1.87
C ASN A 131 -6.83 -4.26 -1.42
N LEU A 132 -6.63 -3.02 -1.86
CA LEU A 132 -5.51 -2.18 -1.41
C LEU A 132 -5.63 -1.84 0.08
N THR A 133 -6.83 -1.56 0.60
CA THR A 133 -7.05 -1.35 2.04
C THR A 133 -6.60 -2.58 2.82
N THR A 134 -7.08 -3.77 2.47
CA THR A 134 -6.69 -5.02 3.13
C THR A 134 -5.18 -5.27 3.03
N TYR A 135 -4.57 -5.03 1.87
CA TYR A 135 -3.11 -5.13 1.70
C TYR A 135 -2.35 -4.29 2.72
N PHE A 136 -2.71 -3.01 2.88
CA PHE A 136 -2.01 -2.12 3.80
C PHE A 136 -2.28 -2.47 5.28
N MET A 137 -3.51 -2.84 5.63
CA MET A 137 -3.85 -3.26 7.00
C MET A 137 -3.14 -4.55 7.41
N GLU A 138 -3.04 -5.52 6.50
CA GLU A 138 -2.42 -6.82 6.78
C GLU A 138 -0.91 -6.84 6.48
N PHE A 139 -0.34 -5.74 5.97
CA PHE A 139 1.05 -5.64 5.52
C PHE A 139 2.05 -6.13 6.57
N LYS A 140 1.96 -5.62 7.81
CA LYS A 140 2.90 -5.96 8.89
C LYS A 140 2.85 -7.43 9.29
N ASN A 141 1.69 -8.08 9.11
CA ASN A 141 1.50 -9.49 9.45
C ASN A 141 2.06 -10.42 8.36
N ASN A 142 2.15 -9.95 7.13
CA ASN A 142 2.52 -10.75 5.97
C ASN A 142 3.92 -10.44 5.40
N ILE A 143 4.44 -9.23 5.61
CA ILE A 143 5.77 -8.82 5.13
C ILE A 143 6.69 -8.56 6.32
N LYS A 144 7.67 -9.46 6.50
CA LYS A 144 8.72 -9.32 7.50
C LYS A 144 10.02 -8.88 6.85
N GLU A 145 10.73 -7.99 7.53
CA GLU A 145 12.02 -7.45 7.09
C GLU A 145 13.03 -8.57 6.76
N GLU A 146 13.07 -9.59 7.61
CA GLU A 146 13.94 -10.77 7.47
C GLU A 146 13.72 -11.54 6.16
N ASP A 147 12.48 -11.61 5.67
CA ASP A 147 12.13 -12.35 4.46
C ASP A 147 12.52 -11.58 3.20
N VAL A 148 12.49 -10.25 3.27
CA VAL A 148 12.98 -9.36 2.20
C VAL A 148 14.48 -9.49 2.03
N TYR A 149 15.26 -9.50 3.11
CA TYR A 149 16.72 -9.69 3.04
C TYR A 149 17.12 -11.07 2.50
N LYS A 150 16.41 -12.14 2.89
CA LYS A 150 16.66 -13.50 2.36
C LYS A 150 16.43 -13.56 0.85
N ASN A 151 15.35 -12.96 0.35
CA ASN A 151 15.05 -12.94 -1.08
C ASN A 151 16.07 -12.13 -1.90
N GLN A 152 16.50 -10.97 -1.40
CA GLN A 152 17.53 -10.16 -2.08
C GLN A 152 18.89 -10.88 -2.16
N ASN A 153 19.29 -11.58 -1.10
CA ASN A 153 20.53 -12.36 -1.09
C ASN A 153 20.46 -13.58 -2.01
N THR A 154 19.29 -14.22 -2.10
CA THR A 154 19.05 -15.36 -2.99
C THR A 154 19.10 -14.94 -4.47
N LEU A 155 18.51 -13.78 -4.81
CA LEU A 155 18.57 -13.20 -6.16
C LEU A 155 20.00 -12.76 -6.54
N LYS A 156 20.73 -12.11 -5.63
CA LYS A 156 22.14 -11.74 -5.84
C LYS A 156 23.03 -12.95 -6.05
N LYS A 157 22.77 -14.07 -5.35
CA LYS A 157 23.53 -15.32 -5.52
C LYS A 157 23.25 -15.97 -6.87
N LYS A 158 22.01 -15.96 -7.36
CA LYS A 158 21.66 -16.47 -8.71
C LYS A 158 22.33 -15.66 -9.83
N ASN A 159 22.34 -14.33 -9.72
CA ASN A 159 22.92 -13.45 -10.75
C ASN A 159 24.46 -13.41 -10.75
N LYS A 160 25.12 -14.01 -9.75
CA LYS A 160 26.58 -14.14 -9.70
C LYS A 160 27.09 -15.46 -10.30
N ILE A 161 26.18 -16.37 -10.67
CA ILE A 161 26.45 -17.71 -11.18
C ILE A 161 26.08 -17.82 -12.68
N SER A 162 25.50 -16.78 -13.28
CA SER A 162 25.30 -16.62 -14.73
C SER A 162 26.37 -15.71 -15.34
#